data_AF-A0A955BVH8-F1
#
_entry.id   AF-A0A955BVH8-F1
#
_cell.length_a   1.000
_cell.length_b   1.000
_cell.length_c   1.000
_cell.angle_alpha   90.00
_cell.angle_beta   90.00
_cell.angle_gamma   90.00
#
_symmetry.space_group_name_H-M   'P 1'
#
loop_
_entity.id
_entity.type
_entity.pdbx_description
1 polymer ?
#
loop_
_entity_poly.entity_id
_entity_poly.type
_entity_poly.pdbx_seq_one_letter_code
_entity_poly.pdbx_strand_id
1 'polypeptide(L)'
;MDLNLFLTDHYMSTVVIELFDDRPLTRDNFLLYVDGGHYDGTIFHRLVPGFVLQGGGFYETFQAEPAPINFALDSNARVDLDGNLNTANPAVANEFGNTPFRSNLTGTLAMAKTAAGPDSATNQFFFNLANNSANLDNQNGGFTVFAEVAGNGMDLITALTTINQTSLIQLDNYNRDLITENAFGTVTALEPDGRRDFGTSQFVGAFKEVPILDLVAGTTMSESGDLRIRMKRAERTHYFAAGTNTDVPTTNYAFAGNSIIDAGATFTPTGAGTGRVNINTGVTVESYDDAVIGAFLVNSGHLRPGMQTGELTVKTFLQSSFGTTHLQLGGTTAGDSYDKITSQGNAILAGALQVELLGSFNHLPGDSFTLLETLGTIVNDFQSVDLPDLAPGLLWDYQKASKTLTLSVVAPDFNSDGVVDAADYSVWRDAVQTGSLIADANGDLAVNQADYEVWRRFYGTVLPGASPSAATGAPEPMSALLAALACLAAGAGNRRWHDR
;
A
#
# COMPACT_ATOMS: atom_id res chain seq x y z
N MET A 1 7.93 3.25 -10.02
CA MET A 1 8.88 2.13 -9.96
C MET A 1 8.47 1.28 -8.78
N ASP A 2 8.05 0.06 -9.04
CA ASP A 2 7.58 -0.86 -7.99
C ASP A 2 8.80 -1.63 -7.50
N LEU A 3 9.16 -1.44 -6.23
CA LEU A 3 10.34 -2.00 -5.60
C LEU A 3 9.93 -3.10 -4.62
N ASN A 4 10.65 -4.22 -4.65
CA ASN A 4 10.46 -5.34 -3.75
C ASN A 4 11.70 -5.57 -2.88
N LEU A 5 11.50 -5.83 -1.58
CA LEU A 5 12.50 -6.43 -0.70
C LEU A 5 12.37 -7.96 -0.70
N PHE A 6 13.50 -8.69 -0.70
CA PHE A 6 13.48 -10.16 -0.57
C PHE A 6 13.73 -10.64 0.87
N LEU A 7 13.03 -10.04 1.83
CA LEU A 7 12.85 -10.73 3.09
C LEU A 7 11.84 -11.86 2.85
N THR A 8 11.79 -12.84 3.76
CA THR A 8 10.78 -13.93 3.74
C THR A 8 9.33 -13.43 3.60
N ASP A 9 9.12 -12.13 3.83
CA ASP A 9 7.93 -11.36 3.50
C ASP A 9 8.30 -10.32 2.42
N HIS A 10 7.66 -10.39 1.25
CA HIS A 10 7.93 -9.50 0.11
C HIS A 10 7.26 -8.14 0.31
N TYR A 11 8.00 -7.13 0.81
CA TYR A 11 7.50 -5.76 0.86
C TYR A 11 7.50 -5.13 -0.52
N MET A 12 6.33 -4.73 -1.01
CA MET A 12 6.19 -3.93 -2.21
C MET A 12 6.13 -2.45 -1.83
N SER A 13 6.84 -1.60 -2.55
CA SER A 13 6.81 -0.15 -2.35
C SER A 13 7.01 0.56 -3.68
N THR A 14 6.19 1.56 -3.96
CA THR A 14 6.27 2.30 -5.22
C THR A 14 7.02 3.62 -5.03
N VAL A 15 8.14 3.77 -5.74
CA VAL A 15 8.86 5.05 -5.84
C VAL A 15 8.47 5.73 -7.14
N VAL A 16 7.94 6.95 -7.04
CA VAL A 16 7.67 7.81 -8.20
C VAL A 16 8.89 8.67 -8.48
N ILE A 17 9.25 8.78 -9.76
CA ILE A 17 10.29 9.69 -10.22
C ILE A 17 9.73 10.61 -11.31
N GLU A 18 10.13 11.87 -11.27
CA GLU A 18 9.83 12.86 -12.31
C GLU A 18 11.04 12.99 -13.22
N LEU A 19 10.85 12.76 -14.53
CA LEU A 19 11.90 12.89 -15.52
C LEU A 19 12.01 14.33 -16.02
N PHE A 20 13.23 14.80 -16.23
CA PHE A 20 13.49 16.16 -16.70
C PHE A 20 13.53 16.26 -18.23
N ASP A 21 12.75 17.18 -18.78
CA ASP A 21 12.67 17.41 -20.22
C ASP A 21 13.92 18.06 -20.83
N ASP A 22 14.76 18.72 -20.02
CA ASP A 22 16.02 19.35 -20.47
C ASP A 22 17.19 18.37 -20.62
N ARG A 23 16.97 17.07 -20.36
CA ARG A 23 17.92 15.96 -20.61
C ARG A 23 17.32 14.93 -21.57
N PRO A 24 16.92 15.36 -22.79
CA PRO A 24 16.10 14.55 -23.67
C PRO A 24 16.78 13.23 -24.09
N LEU A 25 18.09 13.22 -24.36
CA LEU A 25 18.76 11.99 -24.79
C LEU A 25 18.77 10.95 -23.66
N THR A 26 19.05 11.40 -22.44
CA THR A 26 19.11 10.56 -21.26
C THR A 26 17.72 10.08 -20.84
N ARG A 27 16.75 10.99 -20.82
CA ARG A 27 15.33 10.69 -20.56
C ARG A 27 14.80 9.66 -21.53
N ASP A 28 15.00 9.88 -22.83
CA ASP A 28 14.45 9.01 -23.87
C ASP A 28 15.13 7.64 -23.84
N ASN A 29 16.44 7.59 -23.60
CA ASN A 29 17.16 6.34 -23.34
C ASN A 29 16.60 5.58 -22.14
N PHE A 30 16.37 6.26 -21.00
CA PHE A 30 15.79 5.63 -19.82
C PHE A 30 14.37 5.10 -20.10
N LEU A 31 13.54 5.87 -20.80
CA LEU A 31 12.18 5.48 -21.17
C LEU A 31 12.14 4.29 -22.13
N LEU A 32 13.10 4.14 -23.04
CA LEU A 32 13.20 2.94 -23.89
C LEU A 32 13.36 1.67 -23.06
N TYR A 33 14.17 1.69 -22.00
CA TYR A 33 14.32 0.54 -21.10
C TYR A 33 13.06 0.29 -20.25
N VAL A 34 12.37 1.35 -19.82
CA VAL A 34 11.08 1.24 -19.11
C VAL A 34 10.01 0.64 -20.01
N ASP A 35 9.82 1.20 -21.20
CA ASP A 35 8.76 0.78 -22.12
C ASP A 35 8.97 -0.65 -22.62
N GLY A 36 10.22 -1.05 -22.84
CA GLY A 36 10.60 -2.43 -23.19
C GLY A 36 10.59 -3.43 -22.03
N GLY A 37 10.26 -3.02 -20.80
CA GLY A 37 10.22 -3.91 -19.63
C GLY A 37 11.59 -4.46 -19.23
N HIS A 38 12.67 -3.72 -19.55
CA HIS A 38 14.04 -4.19 -19.28
C HIS A 38 14.46 -3.99 -17.83
N TYR A 39 13.90 -2.99 -17.15
CA TYR A 39 14.17 -2.81 -15.73
C TYR A 39 13.39 -3.79 -14.83
N ASP A 40 12.34 -4.41 -15.36
CA ASP A 40 11.52 -5.38 -14.64
C ASP A 40 12.35 -6.60 -14.24
N GLY A 41 12.41 -6.89 -12.95
CA GLY A 41 13.22 -7.96 -12.35
C GLY A 41 14.68 -7.58 -12.08
N THR A 42 15.15 -6.38 -12.45
CA THR A 42 16.53 -5.96 -12.15
C THR A 42 16.73 -5.69 -10.66
N ILE A 43 17.96 -5.81 -10.18
CA ILE A 43 18.32 -5.50 -8.80
C ILE A 43 19.02 -4.15 -8.68
N PHE A 44 18.88 -3.52 -7.53
CA PHE A 44 19.88 -2.58 -7.05
C PHE A 44 21.05 -3.40 -6.54
N HIS A 45 22.19 -3.30 -7.21
CA HIS A 45 23.35 -4.17 -6.96
C HIS A 45 24.45 -3.45 -6.16
N ARG A 46 24.30 -2.14 -5.93
CA ARG A 46 25.28 -1.35 -5.20
C ARG A 46 24.58 -0.31 -4.33
N LEU A 47 24.77 -0.41 -3.02
CA LEU A 47 24.39 0.58 -2.03
C LEU A 47 25.65 1.08 -1.33
N VAL A 48 25.85 2.40 -1.33
CA VAL A 48 26.84 3.07 -0.49
C VAL A 48 26.08 4.05 0.41
N PRO A 49 25.92 3.74 1.71
CA PRO A 49 25.19 4.59 2.65
C PRO A 49 25.70 6.04 2.63
N GLY A 50 24.79 7.00 2.62
CA GLY A 50 25.13 8.43 2.54
C GLY A 50 25.77 8.85 1.22
N PHE A 51 25.71 8.01 0.18
CA PHE A 51 26.20 8.34 -1.16
C PHE A 51 25.18 7.99 -2.23
N VAL A 52 25.09 6.73 -2.65
CA VAL A 52 24.23 6.33 -3.79
C VAL A 52 23.63 4.93 -3.64
N LEU A 53 22.46 4.73 -4.22
CA LEU A 53 21.84 3.43 -4.49
C LEU A 53 21.75 3.22 -6.00
N GLN A 54 22.45 2.23 -6.55
CA GLN A 54 22.65 2.03 -7.98
C GLN A 54 22.02 0.71 -8.47
N GLY A 55 21.33 0.76 -9.62
CA GLY A 55 20.55 -0.34 -10.17
C GLY A 55 20.45 -0.32 -11.71
N GLY A 56 19.52 -1.13 -12.24
CA GLY A 56 19.18 -1.17 -13.66
C GLY A 56 20.13 -1.94 -14.58
N GLY A 57 21.16 -2.58 -14.02
CA GLY A 57 22.22 -3.26 -14.81
C GLY A 57 22.30 -4.78 -14.68
N PHE A 58 21.66 -5.37 -13.68
CA PHE A 58 21.84 -6.77 -13.30
C PHE A 58 20.49 -7.40 -12.91
N TYR A 59 20.30 -8.66 -13.27
CA TYR A 59 19.21 -9.51 -12.75
C TYR A 59 19.77 -10.44 -11.66
N GLU A 60 18.90 -10.97 -10.82
CA GLU A 60 19.29 -11.97 -9.81
C GLU A 60 19.57 -13.33 -10.47
N THR A 61 20.71 -13.93 -10.18
CA THR A 61 20.99 -15.34 -10.47
C THR A 61 21.37 -16.04 -9.17
N PHE A 62 20.53 -16.93 -8.64
CA PHE A 62 20.95 -17.86 -7.59
C PHE A 62 21.93 -18.87 -8.19
N GLN A 63 23.21 -18.80 -7.81
CA GLN A 63 24.20 -19.83 -8.08
C GLN A 63 24.85 -20.23 -6.76
N ALA A 64 24.97 -21.54 -6.52
CA ALA A 64 25.68 -22.08 -5.36
C ALA A 64 27.16 -21.64 -5.38
N GLU A 65 27.67 -21.27 -4.20
CA GLU A 65 29.07 -20.87 -3.97
C GLU A 65 30.10 -21.90 -4.49
N PRO A 66 31.31 -21.48 -4.92
CA PRO A 66 31.87 -20.13 -4.74
C PRO A 66 31.63 -19.16 -5.91
N ALA A 67 31.19 -17.93 -5.59
CA ALA A 67 31.08 -16.81 -6.54
C ALA A 67 32.48 -16.26 -6.95
N PRO A 68 32.71 -15.69 -8.16
CA PRO A 68 31.93 -14.55 -8.66
C PRO A 68 31.68 -14.53 -10.18
N ILE A 69 30.42 -14.53 -10.59
CA ILE A 69 30.02 -13.76 -11.78
C ILE A 69 28.61 -13.24 -11.53
N ASN A 70 28.49 -11.98 -11.10
CA ASN A 70 27.29 -11.23 -11.44
C ASN A 70 27.27 -11.23 -12.97
N PHE A 71 26.38 -12.00 -13.59
CA PHE A 71 26.11 -11.80 -15.00
C PHE A 71 25.62 -10.36 -15.12
N ALA A 72 26.50 -9.49 -15.62
CA ALA A 72 26.05 -8.27 -16.26
C ALA A 72 24.87 -8.66 -17.19
N LEU A 73 23.94 -7.72 -17.45
CA LEU A 73 23.36 -7.71 -18.79
C LEU A 73 24.54 -7.95 -19.73
N ASP A 74 24.60 -9.14 -20.34
CA ASP A 74 25.79 -9.57 -21.07
C ASP A 74 26.20 -8.38 -21.95
N SER A 75 27.46 -7.96 -21.91
CA SER A 75 27.90 -6.85 -22.77
C SER A 75 27.69 -7.18 -24.26
N ASN A 76 27.40 -8.44 -24.57
CA ASN A 76 26.94 -9.01 -25.83
C ASN A 76 25.50 -9.54 -25.80
N ALA A 77 24.74 -9.38 -24.69
CA ALA A 77 23.31 -9.62 -24.66
C ALA A 77 22.75 -8.55 -25.57
N ARG A 78 22.48 -9.02 -26.77
CA ARG A 78 21.71 -8.38 -27.79
C ARG A 78 20.33 -8.09 -27.21
N VAL A 79 20.20 -6.92 -26.59
CA VAL A 79 18.93 -6.42 -26.05
C VAL A 79 18.23 -5.71 -27.20
N ASP A 80 17.18 -6.35 -27.69
CA ASP A 80 16.34 -5.81 -28.74
C ASP A 80 15.49 -4.65 -28.18
N LEU A 81 15.93 -3.42 -28.44
CA LEU A 81 15.25 -2.18 -28.02
C LEU A 81 14.60 -1.43 -29.20
N ASP A 82 14.78 -1.93 -30.43
CA ASP A 82 14.32 -1.34 -31.70
C ASP A 82 13.62 -2.34 -32.66
N GLY A 83 13.33 -3.55 -32.20
CA GLY A 83 12.89 -4.69 -33.03
C GLY A 83 14.02 -5.45 -33.73
N ASN A 84 15.29 -5.13 -33.43
CA ASN A 84 16.47 -5.81 -33.91
C ASN A 84 17.45 -6.16 -32.78
N LEU A 85 17.41 -7.42 -32.34
CA LEU A 85 18.42 -8.03 -31.46
C LEU A 85 19.88 -7.71 -31.87
N ASN A 86 20.20 -7.43 -33.15
CA ASN A 86 21.58 -7.17 -33.55
C ASN A 86 22.13 -5.76 -33.25
N THR A 87 21.34 -4.86 -32.67
CA THR A 87 21.78 -3.50 -32.34
C THR A 87 22.31 -3.46 -30.90
N ALA A 88 23.62 -3.26 -30.71
CA ALA A 88 24.14 -2.94 -29.37
C ALA A 88 23.62 -1.56 -28.98
N ASN A 89 23.05 -1.42 -27.79
CA ASN A 89 22.47 -0.15 -27.42
C ASN A 89 23.60 0.88 -27.17
N PRO A 90 23.67 1.95 -27.98
CA PRO A 90 24.82 2.86 -27.95
C PRO A 90 24.85 3.61 -26.62
N ALA A 91 26.05 3.96 -26.17
CA ALA A 91 26.18 4.86 -25.05
C ALA A 91 25.49 6.19 -25.36
N VAL A 92 24.77 6.73 -24.38
CA VAL A 92 24.13 8.04 -24.47
C VAL A 92 25.16 9.14 -24.19
N ALA A 93 25.12 10.21 -24.99
CA ALA A 93 25.97 11.37 -24.79
C ALA A 93 25.67 12.03 -23.44
N ASN A 94 26.71 12.54 -22.78
CA ASN A 94 26.59 13.16 -21.47
C ASN A 94 25.91 14.53 -21.58
N GLU A 95 24.73 14.65 -20.98
CA GLU A 95 23.96 15.90 -20.98
C GLU A 95 24.19 16.74 -19.72
N PHE A 96 25.19 16.42 -18.88
CA PHE A 96 25.42 17.10 -17.59
C PHE A 96 25.47 18.64 -17.72
N GLY A 97 26.12 19.13 -18.78
CA GLY A 97 26.26 20.57 -19.07
C GLY A 97 25.03 21.27 -19.65
N ASN A 98 23.89 20.58 -19.86
CA ASN A 98 22.67 21.20 -20.34
C ASN A 98 22.12 22.23 -19.33
N THR A 99 21.29 23.15 -19.83
CA THR A 99 20.60 24.18 -19.04
C THR A 99 19.11 23.82 -18.90
N PRO A 100 18.48 23.99 -17.72
CA PRO A 100 19.07 24.45 -16.45
C PRO A 100 20.11 23.47 -15.88
N PHE A 101 21.07 23.98 -15.12
CA PHE A 101 22.06 23.14 -14.45
C PHE A 101 21.36 22.26 -13.40
N ARG A 102 21.68 20.97 -13.39
CA ARG A 102 21.13 19.98 -12.46
C ARG A 102 22.26 19.28 -11.73
N SER A 103 22.36 19.55 -10.44
CA SER A 103 23.42 19.07 -9.55
C SER A 103 23.03 17.72 -8.91
N ASN A 104 24.02 16.88 -8.60
CA ASN A 104 23.81 15.59 -7.91
C ASN A 104 23.47 15.80 -6.42
N LEU A 105 22.29 16.36 -6.15
CA LEU A 105 21.74 16.59 -4.81
C LEU A 105 20.95 15.35 -4.32
N THR A 106 20.72 15.26 -3.02
CA THR A 106 19.86 14.21 -2.43
C THR A 106 18.52 14.15 -3.16
N GLY A 107 18.04 12.95 -3.48
CA GLY A 107 16.76 12.73 -4.16
C GLY A 107 16.80 12.83 -5.68
N THR A 108 17.93 13.23 -6.28
CA THR A 108 18.09 13.20 -7.73
C THR A 108 18.53 11.82 -8.23
N LEU A 109 18.18 11.49 -9.47
CA LEU A 109 18.71 10.33 -10.18
C LEU A 109 19.65 10.78 -11.29
N ALA A 110 20.77 10.07 -11.41
CA ALA A 110 21.74 10.29 -12.47
C ALA A 110 22.19 8.98 -13.12
N MET A 111 22.65 9.08 -14.37
CA MET A 111 23.16 7.93 -15.12
C MET A 111 24.52 7.49 -14.59
N ALA A 112 24.68 6.19 -14.34
CA ALA A 112 25.98 5.62 -14.05
C ALA A 112 26.84 5.56 -15.32
N LYS A 113 28.16 5.72 -15.14
CA LYS A 113 29.13 5.78 -16.23
C LYS A 113 30.34 4.92 -15.93
N THR A 114 31.04 4.52 -16.99
CA THR A 114 32.32 3.85 -16.88
C THR A 114 33.47 4.88 -16.81
N ALA A 115 34.66 4.41 -16.43
CA ALA A 115 35.87 5.22 -16.48
C ALA A 115 36.37 5.52 -17.91
N ALA A 116 35.73 4.95 -18.95
CA ALA A 116 36.14 5.14 -20.34
C ALA A 116 35.88 6.57 -20.87
N GLY A 117 34.96 7.30 -20.25
CA GLY A 117 34.70 8.70 -20.58
C GLY A 117 33.30 9.18 -20.20
N PRO A 118 33.02 10.49 -20.42
CA PRO A 118 31.75 11.10 -20.06
C PRO A 118 30.57 10.52 -20.83
N ASP A 119 30.76 10.10 -22.09
CA ASP A 119 29.69 9.60 -22.98
C ASP A 119 29.61 8.07 -22.95
N SER A 120 29.57 7.48 -21.76
CA SER A 120 29.60 6.01 -21.56
C SER A 120 28.39 5.44 -20.81
N ALA A 121 27.38 6.27 -20.54
CA ALA A 121 26.16 5.84 -19.88
C ALA A 121 25.30 4.95 -20.81
N THR A 122 24.66 3.92 -20.26
CA THR A 122 23.75 3.03 -20.99
C THR A 122 22.44 2.82 -20.24
N ASN A 123 22.33 1.79 -19.40
CA ASN A 123 21.10 1.40 -18.70
C ASN A 123 21.17 1.60 -17.18
N GLN A 124 22.38 1.67 -16.62
CA GLN A 124 22.56 1.82 -15.18
C GLN A 124 22.34 3.27 -14.74
N PHE A 125 21.64 3.42 -13.61
CA PHE A 125 21.37 4.69 -12.96
C PHE A 125 21.54 4.54 -11.45
N PHE A 126 21.58 5.65 -10.74
CA PHE A 126 21.60 5.67 -9.28
C PHE A 126 20.77 6.80 -8.70
N PHE A 127 20.21 6.54 -7.51
CA PHE A 127 19.66 7.57 -6.64
C PHE A 127 20.77 8.20 -5.81
N ASN A 128 20.79 9.52 -5.71
CA ASN A 128 21.63 10.25 -4.78
C ASN A 128 21.01 10.22 -3.37
N LEU A 129 21.65 9.51 -2.44
CA LEU A 129 21.21 9.40 -1.04
C LEU A 129 21.69 10.56 -0.15
N ALA A 130 22.59 11.40 -0.69
CA ALA A 130 23.09 12.60 -0.05
C ALA A 130 23.44 13.65 -1.11
N ASN A 131 23.83 14.86 -0.68
CA ASN A 131 24.39 15.86 -1.56
C ASN A 131 25.80 15.45 -2.01
N ASN A 132 25.90 14.99 -3.25
CA ASN A 132 27.11 14.47 -3.86
C ASN A 132 27.75 15.43 -4.87
N SER A 133 27.23 16.66 -4.95
CA SER A 133 27.66 17.70 -5.90
C SER A 133 29.17 17.96 -5.87
N ALA A 134 29.80 17.96 -4.68
CA ALA A 134 31.22 18.20 -4.54
C ALA A 134 32.08 17.19 -5.34
N ASN A 135 31.58 15.96 -5.53
CA ASN A 135 32.29 14.89 -6.22
C ASN A 135 31.72 14.60 -7.62
N LEU A 136 30.42 14.31 -7.71
CA LEU A 136 29.79 13.84 -8.95
C LEU A 136 29.60 14.93 -10.00
N ASP A 137 29.58 16.21 -9.61
CA ASP A 137 29.48 17.29 -10.59
C ASP A 137 30.85 17.66 -11.20
N ASN A 138 31.95 17.29 -10.51
CA ASN A 138 33.30 17.77 -10.81
C ASN A 138 34.23 16.67 -11.38
N GLN A 139 33.71 15.48 -11.65
CA GLN A 139 34.52 14.36 -12.15
C GLN A 139 33.89 13.71 -13.38
N ASN A 140 34.71 13.11 -14.24
CA ASN A 140 34.26 12.39 -15.45
C ASN A 140 33.27 13.20 -16.32
N GLY A 141 33.48 14.53 -16.41
CA GLY A 141 32.57 15.45 -17.13
C GLY A 141 31.22 15.72 -16.45
N GLY A 142 31.08 15.34 -15.18
CA GLY A 142 29.85 15.42 -14.38
C GLY A 142 28.85 14.31 -14.70
N PHE A 143 28.05 13.88 -13.74
CA PHE A 143 27.05 12.81 -13.91
C PHE A 143 25.67 13.41 -14.21
N THR A 144 25.11 13.09 -15.38
CA THR A 144 23.84 13.66 -15.86
C THR A 144 22.68 13.30 -14.93
N VAL A 145 22.21 14.27 -14.16
CA VAL A 145 20.95 14.20 -13.42
C VAL A 145 19.79 14.37 -14.39
N PHE A 146 18.95 13.36 -14.50
CA PHE A 146 17.85 13.30 -15.48
C PHE A 146 16.47 13.11 -14.85
N ALA A 147 16.41 12.87 -13.53
CA ALA A 147 15.16 12.74 -12.80
C ALA A 147 15.33 13.16 -11.34
N GLU A 148 14.21 13.33 -10.64
CA GLU A 148 14.15 13.43 -9.19
C GLU A 148 13.05 12.55 -8.61
N VAL A 149 13.21 12.15 -7.35
CA VAL A 149 12.22 11.40 -6.59
C VAL A 149 11.07 12.33 -6.19
N ALA A 150 9.84 11.91 -6.48
CA ALA A 150 8.62 12.65 -6.16
C ALA A 150 7.92 12.08 -4.91
N GLY A 151 7.00 12.87 -4.33
CA GLY A 151 6.21 12.49 -3.16
C GLY A 151 7.07 12.08 -1.96
N ASN A 152 6.64 11.05 -1.24
CA ASN A 152 7.37 10.48 -0.10
C ASN A 152 8.47 9.46 -0.51
N GLY A 153 8.83 9.39 -1.80
CA GLY A 153 9.71 8.35 -2.32
C GLY A 153 11.10 8.29 -1.67
N MET A 154 11.59 9.40 -1.12
CA MET A 154 12.88 9.42 -0.42
C MET A 154 12.83 8.79 0.97
N ASP A 155 11.69 8.88 1.65
CA ASP A 155 11.49 8.19 2.93
C ASP A 155 11.47 6.68 2.69
N LEU A 156 10.80 6.25 1.61
CA LEU A 156 10.82 4.85 1.15
C LEU A 156 12.24 4.36 0.87
N ILE A 157 13.00 5.07 0.03
CA ILE A 157 14.38 4.71 -0.30
C ILE A 157 15.25 4.65 0.96
N THR A 158 15.06 5.59 1.89
CA THR A 158 15.80 5.63 3.17
C THR A 158 15.46 4.41 4.04
N ALA A 159 14.18 4.06 4.17
CA ALA A 159 13.74 2.87 4.90
C ALA A 159 14.31 1.58 4.28
N LEU A 160 14.20 1.41 2.95
CA LEU A 160 14.70 0.25 2.20
C LEU A 160 16.22 0.07 2.36
N THR A 161 16.98 1.17 2.40
CA THR A 161 18.44 1.15 2.55
C THR A 161 18.90 1.00 4.00
N THR A 162 18.01 1.22 4.98
CA THR A 162 18.25 1.01 6.41
C THR A 162 17.94 -0.42 6.84
N ILE A 163 16.84 -1.02 6.37
CA ILE A 163 16.43 -2.39 6.70
C ILE A 163 17.50 -3.43 6.30
N ASN A 164 18.18 -3.19 5.18
CA ASN A 164 19.30 -4.03 4.73
C ASN A 164 20.53 -4.01 5.67
N GLN A 165 20.59 -3.12 6.67
CA GLN A 165 21.74 -3.00 7.57
C GLN A 165 21.58 -3.73 8.91
N THR A 166 20.36 -4.02 9.37
CA THR A 166 20.10 -4.51 10.73
C THR A 166 19.61 -5.97 10.84
N SER A 167 18.96 -6.51 9.81
CA SER A 167 18.14 -7.73 9.96
C SER A 167 18.79 -9.03 9.45
N LEU A 168 19.92 -8.95 8.75
CA LEU A 168 20.56 -10.12 8.13
C LEU A 168 21.30 -11.05 9.11
N ILE A 169 21.65 -10.57 10.31
CA ILE A 169 22.42 -11.36 11.29
C ILE A 169 21.56 -12.41 12.01
N GLN A 170 20.23 -12.23 12.09
CA GLN A 170 19.36 -13.21 12.74
C GLN A 170 18.86 -14.32 11.82
N LEU A 171 18.70 -14.07 10.51
CA LEU A 171 18.13 -15.08 9.58
C LEU A 171 19.13 -16.18 9.21
N ASP A 172 20.44 -15.88 9.19
CA ASP A 172 21.49 -16.86 8.90
C ASP A 172 21.60 -17.96 9.97
N ASN A 173 21.12 -17.70 11.19
CA ASN A 173 21.11 -18.69 12.27
C ASN A 173 19.86 -19.59 12.27
N TYR A 174 18.81 -19.24 11.51
CA TYR A 174 17.56 -20.01 11.48
C TYR A 174 17.41 -20.90 10.22
N ASN A 175 18.05 -20.56 9.10
CA ASN A 175 17.82 -21.24 7.81
C ASN A 175 18.93 -22.20 7.35
N ARG A 176 19.86 -22.61 8.22
CA ARG A 176 20.85 -23.64 7.85
C ARG A 176 20.30 -25.07 7.71
N ASP A 177 19.05 -25.32 8.06
CA ASP A 177 18.45 -26.68 8.08
C ASP A 177 17.35 -26.92 7.03
N LEU A 178 17.02 -25.97 6.15
CA LEU A 178 15.84 -26.12 5.25
C LEU A 178 16.08 -26.00 3.74
N ILE A 179 17.33 -25.94 3.26
CA ILE A 179 17.60 -25.96 1.81
C ILE A 179 18.00 -27.37 1.37
N THR A 180 17.00 -28.19 1.02
CA THR A 180 17.17 -29.30 0.07
C THR A 180 16.51 -28.93 -1.25
N GLU A 181 17.37 -28.61 -2.23
CA GLU A 181 17.28 -28.79 -3.69
C GLU A 181 15.92 -28.77 -4.45
N ASN A 182 15.94 -27.99 -5.54
CA ASN A 182 15.23 -28.16 -6.81
C ASN A 182 13.77 -27.70 -6.94
N ALA A 183 13.55 -26.39 -7.12
CA ALA A 183 12.39 -25.87 -7.84
C ALA A 183 12.60 -24.44 -8.38
N PHE A 184 13.20 -24.28 -9.56
CA PHE A 184 12.97 -23.07 -10.37
C PHE A 184 12.66 -23.49 -11.81
N GLY A 185 11.41 -23.26 -12.21
CA GLY A 185 10.90 -23.53 -13.53
C GLY A 185 11.47 -22.55 -14.56
N THR A 186 11.69 -23.07 -15.77
CA THR A 186 11.92 -22.29 -16.99
C THR A 186 10.83 -21.23 -17.19
N VAL A 187 11.23 -19.99 -17.50
CA VAL A 187 10.34 -18.90 -17.93
C VAL A 187 9.50 -19.37 -19.13
N THR A 188 8.19 -19.56 -18.95
CA THR A 188 7.30 -20.08 -20.01
C THR A 188 6.12 -19.18 -20.38
N ALA A 189 5.92 -18.02 -19.75
CA ALA A 189 4.83 -17.11 -20.08
C ALA A 189 5.28 -15.65 -20.21
N LEU A 190 4.70 -14.97 -21.21
CA LEU A 190 4.68 -13.51 -21.32
C LEU A 190 3.30 -13.05 -20.83
N GLU A 191 3.23 -11.91 -20.16
CA GLU A 191 1.97 -11.23 -19.84
C GLU A 191 1.19 -10.89 -21.13
N PRO A 192 -0.13 -10.62 -21.07
CA PRO A 192 -0.94 -10.24 -22.24
C PRO A 192 -0.42 -9.02 -23.02
N ASP A 193 0.42 -8.19 -22.40
CA ASP A 193 1.08 -7.03 -23.00
C ASP A 193 2.44 -7.35 -23.66
N GLY A 194 2.86 -8.61 -23.66
CA GLY A 194 4.11 -9.08 -24.25
C GLY A 194 5.34 -8.93 -23.36
N ARG A 195 5.19 -8.51 -22.10
CA ARG A 195 6.29 -8.39 -21.12
C ARG A 195 6.59 -9.71 -20.41
N ARG A 196 7.78 -9.82 -19.82
CA ARG A 196 8.19 -11.03 -19.07
C ARG A 196 7.38 -11.14 -17.79
N ASP A 197 6.57 -12.19 -17.69
CA ASP A 197 5.86 -12.54 -16.47
C ASP A 197 6.85 -13.16 -15.48
N PHE A 198 7.14 -12.44 -14.39
CA PHE A 198 7.89 -12.97 -13.24
C PHE A 198 6.94 -13.38 -12.09
N GLY A 199 5.63 -13.37 -12.33
CA GLY A 199 4.56 -13.70 -11.40
C GLY A 199 4.23 -15.19 -11.34
N THR A 200 4.03 -15.67 -10.11
CA THR A 200 3.56 -17.02 -9.75
C THR A 200 4.52 -18.18 -9.98
N SER A 201 5.78 -18.04 -9.53
CA SER A 201 6.32 -19.20 -8.80
C SER A 201 5.37 -19.44 -7.62
N GLN A 202 4.62 -20.54 -7.64
CA GLN A 202 3.68 -20.94 -6.59
C GLN A 202 4.40 -21.03 -5.23
N PHE A 203 4.57 -19.91 -4.54
CA PHE A 203 4.75 -19.90 -3.10
C PHE A 203 3.34 -19.80 -2.52
N VAL A 204 2.80 -20.96 -2.15
CA VAL A 204 1.51 -21.06 -1.46
C VAL A 204 1.70 -20.47 -0.06
N GLY A 205 1.32 -19.22 0.13
CA GLY A 205 1.33 -18.50 1.41
C GLY A 205 0.96 -17.03 1.21
N ALA A 206 0.08 -16.51 2.05
CA ALA A 206 -0.40 -15.12 1.97
C ALA A 206 0.75 -14.11 2.11
N PHE A 207 0.75 -13.09 1.26
CA PHE A 207 1.78 -12.05 1.23
C PHE A 207 1.54 -11.02 2.32
N LYS A 208 2.62 -10.63 3.01
CA LYS A 208 2.61 -9.69 4.12
C LYS A 208 3.44 -8.48 3.74
N GLU A 209 2.78 -7.40 3.30
CA GLU A 209 3.43 -6.09 3.21
C GLU A 209 3.77 -5.60 4.63
N VAL A 210 4.77 -4.75 4.87
CA VAL A 210 5.02 -4.13 6.19
C VAL A 210 4.95 -2.63 6.07
N PRO A 211 4.09 -1.97 6.87
CA PRO A 211 4.06 -0.52 6.95
C PRO A 211 5.37 -0.04 7.57
N ILE A 212 5.84 1.10 7.06
CA ILE A 212 7.02 1.81 7.55
C ILE A 212 6.67 2.37 8.91
N LEU A 213 6.81 1.59 9.97
CA LEU A 213 6.86 2.12 11.32
C LEU A 213 7.61 1.17 12.24
N ASP A 214 8.57 1.76 12.96
CA ASP A 214 9.36 1.19 14.05
C ASP A 214 10.60 0.36 13.67
N LEU A 215 11.66 1.05 13.23
CA LEU A 215 13.02 0.53 13.30
C LEU A 215 13.82 1.33 14.34
N VAL A 216 13.89 0.79 15.55
CA VAL A 216 14.59 1.35 16.71
C VAL A 216 16.07 1.58 16.41
N ALA A 217 16.57 2.76 16.82
CA ALA A 217 17.94 3.22 16.63
C ALA A 217 18.99 2.35 17.36
N GLY A 218 20.13 2.09 16.70
CA GLY A 218 21.40 1.96 17.44
C GLY A 218 22.35 0.78 17.15
N THR A 219 22.44 0.22 15.94
CA THR A 219 23.50 -0.78 15.65
C THR A 219 24.25 -0.50 14.35
N THR A 220 25.56 -0.28 14.47
CA THR A 220 26.54 -0.26 13.37
C THR A 220 27.10 -1.64 13.11
N MET A 221 27.19 -2.10 11.85
CA MET A 221 28.15 -3.12 11.41
C MET A 221 28.55 -2.97 9.94
N SER A 222 29.78 -3.44 9.67
CA SER A 222 30.61 -3.27 8.48
C SER A 222 30.59 -4.47 7.53
N GLU A 223 30.85 -4.16 6.25
CA GLU A 223 31.33 -5.01 5.15
C GLU A 223 30.46 -6.18 4.67
N SER A 224 29.89 -5.97 3.46
CA SER A 224 29.57 -6.95 2.42
C SER A 224 28.55 -8.06 2.77
N GLY A 225 27.27 -7.82 2.49
CA GLY A 225 26.23 -8.84 2.44
C GLY A 225 25.05 -8.37 1.58
N ASP A 226 24.55 -9.24 0.71
CA ASP A 226 23.71 -8.97 -0.47
C ASP A 226 22.59 -7.93 -0.32
N LEU A 227 22.60 -6.96 -1.24
CA LEU A 227 21.52 -5.99 -1.42
C LEU A 227 20.32 -6.67 -2.09
N ARG A 228 19.24 -6.86 -1.33
CA ARG A 228 18.03 -7.55 -1.78
C ARG A 228 16.90 -6.58 -2.11
N ILE A 229 17.17 -5.58 -2.95
CA ILE A 229 16.13 -4.70 -3.52
C ILE A 229 15.99 -5.01 -5.02
N ARG A 230 14.83 -5.49 -5.43
CA ARG A 230 14.48 -5.75 -6.83
C ARG A 230 13.51 -4.68 -7.33
N MET A 231 13.71 -4.19 -8.54
CA MET A 231 12.66 -3.49 -9.27
C MET A 231 11.71 -4.54 -9.83
N LYS A 232 10.53 -4.70 -9.23
CA LYS A 232 9.49 -5.60 -9.76
C LYS A 232 9.05 -5.12 -11.13
N ARG A 233 8.82 -3.80 -11.25
CA ARG A 233 8.29 -3.18 -12.46
C ARG A 233 8.68 -1.71 -12.55
N ALA A 234 8.91 -1.22 -13.77
CA ALA A 234 8.89 0.20 -14.06
C ALA A 234 7.87 0.51 -15.16
N GLU A 235 7.03 1.51 -14.93
CA GLU A 235 6.06 1.97 -15.91
C GLU A 235 5.91 3.49 -15.88
N ARG A 236 5.38 4.03 -16.97
CA ARG A 236 4.96 5.43 -17.04
C ARG A 236 3.59 5.58 -16.40
N THR A 237 3.41 6.63 -15.62
CA THR A 237 2.13 7.02 -15.01
C THR A 237 1.96 8.53 -15.11
N HIS A 238 0.71 9.01 -15.12
CA HIS A 238 0.46 10.44 -15.00
C HIS A 238 0.54 10.87 -13.54
N TYR A 239 1.36 11.85 -13.23
CA TYR A 239 1.58 12.35 -11.88
C TYR A 239 1.05 13.77 -11.72
N PHE A 240 0.21 14.00 -10.71
CA PHE A 240 -0.27 15.34 -10.34
C PHE A 240 0.50 15.79 -9.11
N ALA A 241 1.55 16.61 -9.32
CA ALA A 241 2.47 17.01 -8.26
C ALA A 241 1.85 17.98 -7.23
N ALA A 242 2.42 17.99 -6.03
CA ALA A 242 2.05 18.93 -4.97
C ALA A 242 2.08 20.39 -5.46
N GLY A 243 1.08 21.18 -5.08
CA GLY A 243 0.96 22.59 -5.46
C GLY A 243 0.49 22.83 -6.90
N THR A 244 0.20 21.78 -7.67
CA THR A 244 -0.46 21.92 -8.97
C THR A 244 -1.98 21.98 -8.81
N ASN A 245 -2.63 22.75 -9.67
CA ASN A 245 -4.09 22.77 -9.77
C ASN A 245 -4.53 22.33 -11.18
N THR A 246 -5.35 21.30 -11.22
CA THR A 246 -6.02 20.83 -12.43
C THR A 246 -7.41 21.45 -12.52
N ASP A 247 -7.65 22.19 -13.61
CA ASP A 247 -8.97 22.73 -13.91
C ASP A 247 -9.94 21.61 -14.32
N VAL A 248 -11.08 21.54 -13.64
CA VAL A 248 -12.17 20.60 -13.97
C VAL A 248 -13.24 21.35 -14.77
N PRO A 249 -13.30 21.17 -16.11
CA PRO A 249 -14.22 21.91 -16.96
C PRO A 249 -15.66 21.43 -16.78
N THR A 250 -16.63 22.22 -17.24
CA THR A 250 -18.06 21.84 -17.20
C THR A 250 -18.39 20.60 -18.05
N THR A 251 -17.50 20.23 -18.98
CA THR A 251 -17.57 18.99 -19.77
C THR A 251 -16.99 17.77 -19.05
N ASN A 252 -16.56 17.93 -17.80
CA ASN A 252 -15.83 16.98 -16.98
C ASN A 252 -14.36 16.82 -17.36
N TYR A 253 -13.56 16.43 -16.38
CA TYR A 253 -12.21 15.94 -16.51
C TYR A 253 -12.23 14.41 -16.46
N ALA A 254 -11.43 13.74 -17.28
CA ALA A 254 -11.27 12.29 -17.23
C ALA A 254 -9.77 11.95 -17.26
N PHE A 255 -9.35 11.05 -16.37
CA PHE A 255 -7.98 10.55 -16.39
C PHE A 255 -7.73 9.78 -17.69
N ALA A 256 -6.64 10.12 -18.39
CA ALA A 256 -6.30 9.51 -19.68
C ALA A 256 -5.68 8.10 -19.55
N GLY A 257 -5.33 7.69 -18.33
CA GLY A 257 -4.71 6.42 -17.99
C GLY A 257 -4.42 6.36 -16.50
N ASN A 258 -3.68 5.35 -16.06
CA ASN A 258 -3.28 5.21 -14.67
C ASN A 258 -2.59 6.49 -14.17
N SER A 259 -2.96 6.92 -12.97
CA SER A 259 -2.57 8.21 -12.45
C SER A 259 -2.31 8.19 -10.96
N ILE A 260 -1.41 9.05 -10.50
CA ILE A 260 -1.09 9.25 -9.08
C ILE A 260 -1.31 10.73 -8.74
N ILE A 261 -2.04 11.00 -7.66
CA ILE A 261 -2.30 12.34 -7.15
C ILE A 261 -1.46 12.57 -5.89
N ASP A 262 -0.58 13.56 -5.92
CA ASP A 262 0.28 13.93 -4.78
C ASP A 262 -0.49 14.71 -3.70
N ALA A 263 0.06 14.70 -2.49
CA ALA A 263 -0.42 15.51 -1.39
C ALA A 263 -0.39 16.99 -1.78
N GLY A 264 -1.52 17.69 -1.67
CA GLY A 264 -1.63 19.09 -2.05
C GLY A 264 -1.76 19.36 -3.56
N ALA A 265 -1.88 18.35 -4.41
CA ALA A 265 -2.43 18.54 -5.75
C ALA A 265 -3.95 18.75 -5.66
N THR A 266 -4.49 19.71 -6.41
CA THR A 266 -5.93 20.05 -6.34
C THR A 266 -6.64 19.92 -7.68
N PHE A 267 -7.91 19.51 -7.64
CA PHE A 267 -8.81 19.50 -8.79
C PHE A 267 -9.96 20.49 -8.55
N THR A 268 -9.97 21.61 -9.29
CA THR A 268 -10.91 22.71 -9.04
C THR A 268 -11.91 22.86 -10.18
N PRO A 269 -13.22 22.76 -9.92
CA PRO A 269 -14.26 23.07 -10.90
C PRO A 269 -14.14 24.51 -11.44
N THR A 270 -14.15 24.66 -12.75
CA THR A 270 -14.24 25.96 -13.42
C THR A 270 -15.67 26.28 -13.85
N GLY A 271 -15.96 27.55 -14.16
CA GLY A 271 -17.27 28.00 -14.62
C GLY A 271 -18.38 27.78 -13.58
N ALA A 272 -19.47 27.12 -13.98
CA ALA A 272 -20.64 26.89 -13.12
C ALA A 272 -20.39 25.87 -11.98
N GLY A 273 -19.20 25.28 -11.89
CA GLY A 273 -18.84 24.35 -10.82
C GLY A 273 -19.53 22.98 -10.91
N THR A 274 -20.05 22.63 -12.10
CA THR A 274 -20.79 21.37 -12.36
C THR A 274 -19.91 20.25 -12.92
N GLY A 275 -18.65 20.56 -13.24
CA GLY A 275 -17.69 19.60 -13.77
C GLY A 275 -17.39 18.47 -12.79
N ARG A 276 -17.21 17.27 -13.33
CA ARG A 276 -16.85 16.05 -12.58
C ARG A 276 -15.44 15.61 -12.93
N VAL A 277 -14.81 14.87 -12.02
CA VAL A 277 -13.59 14.11 -12.27
C VAL A 277 -14.01 12.65 -12.44
N ASN A 278 -13.68 12.04 -13.56
CA ASN A 278 -14.08 10.68 -13.90
C ASN A 278 -12.86 9.75 -13.92
N ILE A 279 -12.94 8.69 -13.13
CA ILE A 279 -12.08 7.51 -13.25
C ILE A 279 -12.85 6.51 -14.11
N ASN A 280 -12.40 6.32 -15.35
CA ASN A 280 -13.07 5.43 -16.29
C ASN A 280 -12.69 3.98 -16.03
N THR A 281 -13.50 3.05 -16.54
CA THR A 281 -13.20 1.62 -16.46
C THR A 281 -11.84 1.30 -17.08
N GLY A 282 -11.05 0.48 -16.39
CA GLY A 282 -9.67 0.14 -16.79
C GLY A 282 -8.61 1.17 -16.38
N VAL A 283 -9.00 2.26 -15.71
CA VAL A 283 -8.06 3.24 -15.15
C VAL A 283 -7.94 3.04 -13.64
N THR A 284 -6.70 2.96 -13.16
CA THR A 284 -6.38 3.03 -11.73
C THR A 284 -5.94 4.44 -11.36
N VAL A 285 -6.56 5.01 -10.33
CA VAL A 285 -6.09 6.27 -9.74
C VAL A 285 -5.71 6.01 -8.29
N GLU A 286 -4.47 6.36 -7.98
CA GLU A 286 -3.90 6.31 -6.64
C GLU A 286 -3.72 7.73 -6.12
N SER A 287 -3.77 7.93 -4.81
CA SER A 287 -3.46 9.22 -4.21
C SER A 287 -2.55 9.06 -3.00
N TYR A 288 -1.69 10.04 -2.76
CA TYR A 288 -1.04 10.18 -1.47
C TYR A 288 -2.03 10.70 -0.42
N ASP A 289 -1.59 10.70 0.83
CA ASP A 289 -2.32 11.28 1.95
C ASP A 289 -2.62 12.77 1.71
N ASP A 290 -3.71 13.27 2.28
CA ASP A 290 -4.20 14.64 2.13
C ASP A 290 -4.48 15.10 0.67
N ALA A 291 -4.65 14.18 -0.28
CA ALA A 291 -5.04 14.54 -1.64
C ALA A 291 -6.46 15.12 -1.69
N VAL A 292 -6.67 16.15 -2.53
CA VAL A 292 -7.97 16.86 -2.60
C VAL A 292 -8.51 16.94 -4.03
N ILE A 293 -9.68 16.32 -4.24
CA ILE A 293 -10.50 16.50 -5.43
C ILE A 293 -11.68 17.42 -5.09
N GLY A 294 -11.51 18.72 -5.29
CA GLY A 294 -12.52 19.77 -5.05
C GLY A 294 -13.75 19.72 -5.98
N ALA A 295 -13.92 18.62 -6.71
CA ALA A 295 -15.00 18.35 -7.67
C ALA A 295 -15.75 17.08 -7.29
N PHE A 296 -16.86 16.81 -7.98
CA PHE A 296 -17.52 15.50 -7.85
C PHE A 296 -16.61 14.43 -8.45
N LEU A 297 -16.28 13.40 -7.68
CA LEU A 297 -15.52 12.26 -8.15
C LEU A 297 -16.49 11.15 -8.56
N VAL A 298 -16.37 10.70 -9.80
CA VAL A 298 -17.09 9.52 -10.31
C VAL A 298 -16.10 8.41 -10.55
N ASN A 299 -16.19 7.36 -9.73
CA ASN A 299 -15.34 6.18 -9.86
C ASN A 299 -16.06 5.06 -10.62
N SER A 300 -15.60 4.75 -11.83
CA SER A 300 -15.99 3.59 -12.62
C SER A 300 -14.80 2.68 -12.99
N GLY A 301 -13.62 2.97 -12.45
CA GLY A 301 -12.40 2.18 -12.58
C GLY A 301 -11.94 1.71 -11.21
N HIS A 302 -10.65 1.81 -10.92
CA HIS A 302 -10.06 1.41 -9.64
C HIS A 302 -9.56 2.65 -8.90
N LEU A 303 -10.14 2.95 -7.73
CA LEU A 303 -9.68 4.02 -6.86
C LEU A 303 -8.93 3.43 -5.67
N ARG A 304 -7.71 3.91 -5.43
CA ARG A 304 -6.87 3.57 -4.28
C ARG A 304 -6.48 4.87 -3.55
N PRO A 305 -7.28 5.36 -2.59
CA PRO A 305 -6.83 6.39 -1.67
C PRO A 305 -5.63 5.83 -0.90
N GLY A 306 -4.54 6.57 -0.79
CA GLY A 306 -3.31 6.07 -0.16
C GLY A 306 -2.47 5.18 -1.10
N MET A 307 -1.25 5.61 -1.43
CA MET A 307 -0.22 4.74 -2.01
C MET A 307 0.37 3.76 -0.97
N GLN A 308 0.12 4.01 0.32
CA GLN A 308 0.43 3.13 1.44
C GLN A 308 -0.71 3.22 2.48
N THR A 309 -0.96 4.41 3.03
CA THR A 309 -2.14 4.74 3.81
C THR A 309 -2.44 6.22 3.61
N GLY A 310 -3.71 6.65 3.54
CA GLY A 310 -4.01 8.07 3.41
C GLY A 310 -5.48 8.46 3.33
N GLU A 311 -5.77 9.74 3.54
CA GLU A 311 -7.09 10.32 3.35
C GLU A 311 -7.22 11.01 1.98
N LEU A 312 -8.24 10.61 1.21
CA LEU A 312 -8.67 11.32 0.01
C LEU A 312 -9.92 12.15 0.31
N THR A 313 -9.81 13.47 0.19
CA THR A 313 -10.95 14.38 0.31
C THR A 313 -11.56 14.67 -1.05
N VAL A 314 -12.88 14.49 -1.18
CA VAL A 314 -13.65 14.80 -2.39
C VAL A 314 -14.85 15.69 -2.11
N LYS A 315 -15.32 16.45 -3.11
CA LYS A 315 -16.55 17.24 -2.93
C LYS A 315 -17.80 16.38 -2.79
N THR A 316 -17.95 15.37 -3.65
CA THR A 316 -19.02 14.36 -3.60
C THR A 316 -18.43 13.08 -4.15
N PHE A 317 -18.62 11.97 -3.45
CA PHE A 317 -18.17 10.66 -3.89
C PHE A 317 -19.31 9.91 -4.61
N LEU A 318 -19.08 9.50 -5.86
CA LEU A 318 -19.99 8.64 -6.61
C LEU A 318 -19.24 7.40 -7.09
N GLN A 319 -19.54 6.27 -6.48
CA GLN A 319 -19.11 4.95 -6.94
C GLN A 319 -20.13 4.42 -7.95
N SER A 320 -19.68 4.00 -9.13
CA SER A 320 -20.53 3.31 -10.10
C SER A 320 -20.51 1.80 -9.90
N SER A 321 -21.41 1.07 -10.56
CA SER A 321 -21.46 -0.40 -10.50
C SER A 321 -20.25 -1.10 -11.13
N PHE A 322 -19.44 -0.38 -11.90
CA PHE A 322 -18.22 -0.93 -12.53
C PHE A 322 -16.96 -0.60 -11.74
N GLY A 323 -17.05 0.33 -10.80
CA GLY A 323 -15.88 0.77 -10.06
C GLY A 323 -15.55 -0.14 -8.88
N THR A 324 -14.28 -0.16 -8.51
CA THR A 324 -13.76 -0.67 -7.25
C THR A 324 -13.17 0.47 -6.43
N THR A 325 -13.53 0.53 -5.15
CA THR A 325 -12.78 1.29 -4.14
C THR A 325 -11.92 0.30 -3.37
N HIS A 326 -10.61 0.51 -3.34
CA HIS A 326 -9.69 -0.35 -2.62
C HIS A 326 -9.02 0.46 -1.51
N LEU A 327 -9.12 -0.04 -0.28
CA LEU A 327 -8.60 0.58 0.94
C LEU A 327 -7.65 -0.39 1.65
N GLN A 328 -6.61 0.14 2.26
CA GLN A 328 -5.55 -0.58 2.94
C GLN A 328 -5.56 -0.24 4.44
N LEU A 329 -5.39 -1.24 5.30
CA LEU A 329 -5.39 -1.10 6.77
C LEU A 329 -4.05 -1.57 7.36
N GLY A 330 -3.25 -0.66 7.93
CA GLY A 330 -1.98 -0.96 8.61
C GLY A 330 -1.93 -0.62 10.11
N GLY A 331 -3.00 -0.04 10.65
CA GLY A 331 -3.17 0.36 12.05
C GLY A 331 -4.50 1.10 12.25
N THR A 332 -4.78 1.58 13.47
CA THR A 332 -6.12 2.11 13.86
C THR A 332 -6.27 3.64 13.77
N THR A 333 -5.25 4.36 13.34
CA THR A 333 -5.30 5.82 13.12
C THR A 333 -5.65 6.13 11.66
N ALA A 334 -6.74 6.88 11.44
CA ALA A 334 -7.23 7.26 10.12
C ALA A 334 -6.23 8.14 9.35
N GLY A 335 -6.04 7.89 8.06
CA GLY A 335 -5.11 8.64 7.20
C GLY A 335 -3.64 8.27 7.47
N ASP A 336 -3.25 8.16 8.74
CA ASP A 336 -1.88 7.85 9.14
C ASP A 336 -1.54 6.35 9.01
N SER A 337 -2.50 5.47 9.26
CA SER A 337 -2.27 4.02 9.31
C SER A 337 -3.36 3.20 8.65
N TYR A 338 -4.37 3.84 8.06
CA TYR A 338 -5.32 3.18 7.16
C TYR A 338 -5.99 4.18 6.21
N ASP A 339 -6.47 3.68 5.07
CA ASP A 339 -7.10 4.50 4.04
C ASP A 339 -8.50 4.99 4.39
N LYS A 340 -8.78 6.24 4.06
CA LYS A 340 -10.08 6.86 4.27
C LYS A 340 -10.50 7.71 3.07
N ILE A 341 -11.78 7.70 2.77
CA ILE A 341 -12.40 8.69 1.88
C ILE A 341 -13.24 9.66 2.72
N THR A 342 -13.03 10.95 2.53
CA THR A 342 -13.89 12.00 3.10
C THR A 342 -14.65 12.72 2.00
N SER A 343 -15.98 12.65 2.04
CA SER A 343 -16.86 13.32 1.08
C SER A 343 -17.56 14.53 1.70
N GLN A 344 -17.31 15.72 1.17
CA GLN A 344 -17.92 16.96 1.68
C GLN A 344 -19.43 17.08 1.36
N GLY A 345 -19.91 16.31 0.39
CA GLY A 345 -21.30 16.12 0.02
C GLY A 345 -21.65 14.64 0.13
N ASN A 346 -22.77 14.22 -0.47
CA ASN A 346 -23.20 12.81 -0.39
C ASN A 346 -22.13 11.84 -0.89
N ALA A 347 -22.15 10.63 -0.33
CA ALA A 347 -21.44 9.49 -0.88
C ALA A 347 -22.47 8.50 -1.42
N ILE A 348 -22.43 8.22 -2.73
CA ILE A 348 -23.37 7.31 -3.37
C ILE A 348 -22.61 6.04 -3.75
N LEU A 349 -22.97 4.92 -3.14
CA LEU A 349 -22.24 3.66 -3.26
C LEU A 349 -22.90 2.70 -4.26
N ALA A 350 -22.05 1.94 -4.95
CA ALA A 350 -22.36 0.83 -5.85
C ALA A 350 -21.06 0.02 -6.06
N GLY A 351 -21.03 -0.97 -6.95
CA GLY A 351 -19.80 -1.66 -7.33
C GLY A 351 -19.14 -2.38 -6.15
N ALA A 352 -17.81 -2.44 -6.15
CA ALA A 352 -17.04 -3.20 -5.16
C ALA A 352 -16.31 -2.30 -4.16
N LEU A 353 -16.31 -2.73 -2.90
CA LEU A 353 -15.31 -2.37 -1.90
C LEU A 353 -14.33 -3.54 -1.75
N GLN A 354 -13.04 -3.25 -1.83
CA GLN A 354 -11.96 -4.18 -1.53
C GLN A 354 -11.17 -3.62 -0.34
N VAL A 355 -10.86 -4.47 0.63
CA VAL A 355 -10.00 -4.11 1.76
C VAL A 355 -8.78 -5.03 1.79
N GLU A 356 -7.62 -4.44 2.01
CA GLU A 356 -6.34 -5.15 2.13
C GLU A 356 -5.70 -4.84 3.50
N LEU A 357 -5.03 -5.82 4.10
CA LEU A 357 -4.26 -5.60 5.33
C LEU A 357 -2.80 -5.35 4.99
N LEU A 358 -2.26 -4.29 5.58
CA LEU A 358 -0.83 -4.00 5.58
C LEU A 358 -0.23 -4.49 6.89
N GLY A 359 0.91 -5.16 6.81
CA GLY A 359 1.74 -5.38 7.98
C GLY A 359 1.56 -6.69 8.72
N SER A 360 2.30 -6.75 9.82
CA SER A 360 2.02 -7.64 10.95
C SER A 360 1.01 -7.05 11.91
N PHE A 361 0.17 -6.11 11.47
CA PHE A 361 -0.84 -5.54 12.34
C PHE A 361 -1.74 -6.67 12.85
N ASN A 362 -1.64 -6.93 14.15
CA ASN A 362 -2.38 -8.00 14.79
C ASN A 362 -3.72 -7.43 15.23
N HIS A 363 -4.73 -7.64 14.41
CA HIS A 363 -6.08 -7.19 14.66
C HIS A 363 -6.60 -7.74 15.99
N LEU A 364 -7.05 -6.86 16.86
CA LEU A 364 -7.68 -7.18 18.13
C LEU A 364 -9.17 -6.87 18.07
N PRO A 365 -10.03 -7.61 18.79
CA PRO A 365 -11.40 -7.18 19.03
C PRO A 365 -11.43 -5.72 19.50
N GLY A 366 -12.29 -4.92 18.89
CA GLY A 366 -12.43 -3.49 19.17
C GLY A 366 -11.63 -2.56 18.26
N ASP A 367 -10.71 -3.08 17.44
CA ASP A 367 -10.14 -2.30 16.35
C ASP A 367 -11.26 -1.83 15.41
N SER A 368 -11.25 -0.54 15.07
CA SER A 368 -12.30 0.08 14.27
C SER A 368 -11.74 1.09 13.28
N PHE A 369 -12.23 1.01 12.04
CA PHE A 369 -11.75 1.75 10.88
C PHE A 369 -12.92 2.49 10.24
N THR A 370 -12.91 3.82 10.28
CA THR A 370 -13.88 4.62 9.51
C THR A 370 -13.37 4.79 8.08
N LEU A 371 -13.82 3.91 7.19
CA LEU A 371 -13.38 3.80 5.80
C LEU A 371 -13.89 4.95 4.92
N LEU A 372 -15.10 5.44 5.23
CA LEU A 372 -15.73 6.55 4.50
C LEU A 372 -16.49 7.42 5.51
N GLU A 373 -16.29 8.73 5.40
CA GLU A 373 -17.05 9.74 6.13
C GLU A 373 -17.67 10.75 5.16
N THR A 374 -18.87 11.23 5.47
CA THR A 374 -19.54 12.28 4.68
C THR A 374 -20.23 13.32 5.53
N LEU A 375 -20.14 14.60 5.10
CA LEU A 375 -20.97 15.69 5.66
C LEU A 375 -22.43 15.62 5.20
N GLY A 376 -22.67 15.00 4.03
CA GLY A 376 -23.98 14.76 3.46
C GLY A 376 -24.61 13.48 4.01
N THR A 377 -24.97 12.57 3.12
CA THR A 377 -25.50 11.24 3.47
C THR A 377 -24.89 10.16 2.59
N ILE A 378 -24.60 9.01 3.19
CA ILE A 378 -24.28 7.78 2.47
C ILE A 378 -25.57 7.19 1.90
N VAL A 379 -25.62 7.02 0.59
CA VAL A 379 -26.76 6.50 -0.16
C VAL A 379 -26.38 5.16 -0.77
N ASN A 380 -27.30 4.20 -0.72
CA ASN A 380 -27.10 2.80 -1.13
C ASN A 380 -26.01 2.08 -0.32
N ASP A 381 -25.45 1.02 -0.87
CA ASP A 381 -24.35 0.24 -0.32
C ASP A 381 -23.46 -0.26 -1.47
N PHE A 382 -22.26 -0.74 -1.14
CA PHE A 382 -21.47 -1.51 -2.10
C PHE A 382 -22.23 -2.79 -2.48
N GLN A 383 -22.12 -3.20 -3.74
CA GLN A 383 -22.76 -4.41 -4.26
C GLN A 383 -21.99 -5.67 -3.87
N SER A 384 -20.67 -5.55 -3.70
CA SER A 384 -19.80 -6.57 -3.14
C SER A 384 -18.78 -5.94 -2.20
N VAL A 385 -18.50 -6.63 -1.10
CA VAL A 385 -17.49 -6.23 -0.13
C VAL A 385 -16.54 -7.41 0.02
N ASP A 386 -15.30 -7.22 -0.42
CA ASP A 386 -14.22 -8.20 -0.36
C ASP A 386 -13.29 -7.82 0.79
N LEU A 387 -13.25 -8.66 1.82
CA LEU A 387 -12.52 -8.41 3.06
C LEU A 387 -11.47 -9.49 3.28
N PRO A 388 -10.31 -9.12 3.85
CA PRO A 388 -9.23 -10.06 4.12
C PRO A 388 -9.59 -10.98 5.28
N ASP A 389 -9.02 -12.19 5.31
CA ASP A 389 -9.22 -13.12 6.42
C ASP A 389 -8.62 -12.57 7.71
N LEU A 390 -9.33 -12.75 8.83
CA LEU A 390 -8.85 -12.46 10.17
C LEU A 390 -8.31 -13.72 10.85
N ALA A 391 -7.62 -13.53 11.98
CA ALA A 391 -7.22 -14.64 12.83
C ALA A 391 -8.44 -15.46 13.30
N PRO A 392 -8.30 -16.78 13.54
CA PRO A 392 -9.41 -17.62 14.00
C PRO A 392 -10.12 -17.06 15.23
N GLY A 393 -11.46 -17.06 15.22
CA GLY A 393 -12.29 -16.50 16.30
C GLY A 393 -12.68 -15.03 16.11
N LEU A 394 -12.06 -14.32 15.16
CA LEU A 394 -12.38 -12.93 14.84
C LEU A 394 -13.25 -12.84 13.60
N LEU A 395 -14.12 -11.82 13.58
CA LEU A 395 -14.99 -11.50 12.46
C LEU A 395 -14.96 -10.01 12.16
N TRP A 396 -15.18 -9.68 10.88
CA TRP A 396 -15.41 -8.32 10.44
C TRP A 396 -16.87 -7.91 10.67
N ASP A 397 -17.05 -6.77 11.30
CA ASP A 397 -18.33 -6.09 11.45
C ASP A 397 -18.39 -4.86 10.54
N TYR A 398 -19.01 -5.05 9.37
CA TYR A 398 -19.25 -3.99 8.39
C TYR A 398 -20.54 -3.23 8.73
N GLN A 399 -20.40 -1.97 9.13
CA GLN A 399 -21.52 -1.13 9.58
C GLN A 399 -21.61 0.15 8.76
N LYS A 400 -22.78 0.34 8.13
CA LYS A 400 -23.13 1.58 7.43
C LYS A 400 -24.13 2.40 8.23
N ALA A 401 -23.71 3.60 8.63
CA ALA A 401 -24.58 4.64 9.13
C ALA A 401 -24.91 5.66 8.02
N SER A 402 -25.75 6.66 8.33
CA SER A 402 -26.09 7.71 7.36
C SER A 402 -24.90 8.60 6.98
N LYS A 403 -23.83 8.62 7.78
CA LYS A 403 -22.66 9.50 7.57
C LYS A 403 -21.31 8.78 7.56
N THR A 404 -21.25 7.57 8.09
CA THR A 404 -20.00 6.82 8.20
C THR A 404 -20.19 5.40 7.69
N LEU A 405 -19.14 4.88 7.07
CA LEU A 405 -18.95 3.47 6.85
C LEU A 405 -17.79 3.02 7.72
N THR A 406 -18.08 2.11 8.65
CA THR A 406 -17.12 1.62 9.62
C THR A 406 -16.95 0.13 9.44
N LEU A 407 -15.70 -0.32 9.51
CA LEU A 407 -15.33 -1.71 9.61
C LEU A 407 -14.71 -1.93 10.99
N SER A 408 -15.18 -2.90 11.76
CA SER A 408 -14.63 -3.20 13.08
C SER A 408 -14.29 -4.69 13.22
N VAL A 409 -13.33 -5.00 14.09
CA VAL A 409 -12.97 -6.37 14.44
C VAL A 409 -13.76 -6.76 15.68
N VAL A 410 -14.45 -7.90 15.65
CA VAL A 410 -15.26 -8.40 16.76
C VAL A 410 -15.00 -9.88 17.05
N ALA A 411 -15.30 -10.31 18.28
CA ALA A 411 -15.16 -11.70 18.73
C ALA A 411 -16.47 -12.23 19.36
N PRO A 412 -17.51 -12.53 18.56
CA PRO A 412 -18.82 -12.95 19.07
C PRO A 412 -18.91 -14.42 19.53
N ASP A 413 -17.90 -15.24 19.24
CA ASP A 413 -17.78 -16.64 19.68
C ASP A 413 -17.11 -16.69 21.07
N PHE A 414 -17.93 -16.61 22.10
CA PHE A 414 -17.49 -16.46 23.49
C PHE A 414 -17.02 -17.76 24.12
N ASN A 415 -17.48 -18.92 23.62
CA ASN A 415 -17.02 -20.22 24.11
C ASN A 415 -15.87 -20.81 23.27
N SER A 416 -15.52 -20.17 22.15
CA SER A 416 -14.45 -20.53 21.23
C SER A 416 -14.62 -21.92 20.61
N ASP A 417 -15.86 -22.36 20.39
CA ASP A 417 -16.16 -23.63 19.72
C ASP A 417 -16.27 -23.52 18.19
N GLY A 418 -16.15 -22.29 17.67
CA GLY A 418 -16.17 -21.97 16.25
C GLY A 418 -17.58 -21.71 15.71
N VAL A 419 -18.61 -21.68 16.55
CA VAL A 419 -20.00 -21.44 16.15
C VAL A 419 -20.61 -20.37 17.04
N VAL A 420 -21.12 -19.29 16.45
CA VAL A 420 -21.82 -18.24 17.22
C VAL A 420 -23.26 -18.68 17.45
N ASP A 421 -23.58 -19.25 18.60
CA ASP A 421 -24.89 -19.81 18.92
C ASP A 421 -25.38 -19.55 20.37
N ALA A 422 -26.35 -20.34 20.83
CA ALA A 422 -26.96 -20.17 22.15
C ALA A 422 -26.03 -20.54 23.32
N ALA A 423 -24.97 -21.30 23.07
CA ALA A 423 -23.93 -21.58 24.04
C ALA A 423 -23.15 -20.30 24.40
N ASP A 424 -22.83 -19.46 23.41
CA ASP A 424 -22.20 -18.16 23.64
C ASP A 424 -23.08 -17.24 24.46
N TYR A 425 -24.39 -17.21 24.19
CA TYR A 425 -25.32 -16.42 24.99
C TYR A 425 -25.25 -16.77 26.48
N SER A 426 -25.04 -18.05 26.81
CA SER A 426 -24.89 -18.49 28.19
C SER A 426 -23.59 -17.96 28.81
N VAL A 427 -22.49 -17.94 28.04
CA VAL A 427 -21.22 -17.34 28.46
C VAL A 427 -21.39 -15.84 28.71
N TRP A 428 -22.01 -15.10 27.79
CA TRP A 428 -22.26 -13.66 27.95
C TRP A 428 -23.12 -13.36 29.17
N ARG A 429 -24.23 -14.08 29.37
CA ARG A 429 -25.13 -13.86 30.51
C ARG A 429 -24.41 -14.02 31.85
N ASP A 430 -23.52 -15.00 31.97
CA ASP A 430 -22.77 -15.26 33.19
C ASP A 430 -21.61 -14.25 33.35
N ALA A 431 -20.99 -13.84 32.24
CA ALA A 431 -19.96 -12.79 32.19
C ALA A 431 -20.48 -11.42 32.65
N VAL A 432 -21.69 -11.01 32.25
CA VAL A 432 -22.34 -9.75 32.69
C VAL A 432 -22.48 -9.68 34.22
N GLN A 433 -22.72 -10.81 34.89
CA GLN A 433 -22.87 -10.84 36.36
C GLN A 433 -21.53 -10.79 37.09
N THR A 434 -20.49 -11.35 36.47
CA THR A 434 -19.17 -11.51 37.09
C THR A 434 -18.18 -10.39 36.70
N GLY A 435 -18.47 -9.64 35.63
CA GLY A 435 -17.53 -8.70 35.02
C GLY A 435 -16.39 -9.38 34.26
N SER A 436 -16.54 -10.66 33.91
CA SER A 436 -15.54 -11.40 33.14
C SER A 436 -15.47 -10.88 31.71
N LEU A 437 -14.29 -10.53 31.19
CA LEU A 437 -14.10 -10.02 29.83
C LEU A 437 -14.15 -11.10 28.74
N ILE A 438 -14.49 -12.35 29.09
CA ILE A 438 -14.61 -13.45 28.10
C ILE A 438 -15.72 -13.21 27.06
N ALA A 439 -16.68 -12.34 27.36
CA ALA A 439 -17.77 -11.98 26.46
C ALA A 439 -17.76 -10.49 26.07
N ASP A 440 -16.57 -9.89 26.03
CA ASP A 440 -16.31 -8.56 25.49
C ASP A 440 -16.12 -8.67 23.97
N ALA A 441 -17.23 -8.68 23.24
CA ALA A 441 -17.25 -8.95 21.81
C ALA A 441 -16.75 -7.76 20.99
N ASN A 442 -16.97 -6.54 21.50
CA ASN A 442 -16.59 -5.30 20.85
C ASN A 442 -15.24 -4.77 21.34
N GLY A 443 -14.57 -5.44 22.29
CA GLY A 443 -13.25 -5.10 22.78
C GLY A 443 -13.18 -3.78 23.56
N ASP A 444 -14.30 -3.28 24.07
CA ASP A 444 -14.36 -2.00 24.79
C ASP A 444 -13.98 -2.10 26.29
N LEU A 445 -13.54 -3.28 26.72
CA LEU A 445 -13.19 -3.64 28.09
C LEU A 445 -14.39 -3.63 29.05
N ALA A 446 -15.62 -3.75 28.55
CA ALA A 446 -16.83 -3.81 29.35
C ALA A 446 -17.89 -4.77 28.79
N VAL A 447 -18.17 -5.87 29.49
CA VAL A 447 -19.25 -6.78 29.10
C VAL A 447 -20.63 -6.21 29.44
N ASN A 448 -21.36 -5.81 28.42
CA ASN A 448 -22.63 -5.11 28.51
C ASN A 448 -23.59 -5.44 27.35
N GLN A 449 -24.61 -4.59 27.16
CA GLN A 449 -25.62 -4.77 26.12
C GLN A 449 -25.05 -4.67 24.69
N ALA A 450 -23.98 -3.90 24.49
CA ALA A 450 -23.30 -3.77 23.21
C ALA A 450 -22.74 -5.12 22.72
N ASP A 451 -22.16 -5.92 23.62
CA ASP A 451 -21.64 -7.26 23.27
C ASP A 451 -22.73 -8.22 22.85
N TYR A 452 -23.89 -8.16 23.52
CA TYR A 452 -25.06 -8.93 23.13
C TYR A 452 -25.53 -8.53 21.72
N GLU A 453 -25.50 -7.25 21.38
CA GLU A 453 -25.88 -6.77 20.06
C GLU A 453 -24.91 -7.24 18.97
N VAL A 454 -23.61 -7.32 19.28
CA VAL A 454 -22.61 -7.93 18.41
C VAL A 454 -22.91 -9.43 18.25
N TRP A 455 -22.96 -10.21 19.33
CA TRP A 455 -23.29 -11.64 19.27
C TRP A 455 -24.58 -11.91 18.48
N ARG A 456 -25.64 -11.13 18.73
CA ARG A 456 -26.94 -11.29 18.07
C ARG A 456 -26.84 -11.08 16.58
N ARG A 457 -26.01 -10.15 16.11
CA ARG A 457 -25.80 -9.87 14.69
C ARG A 457 -25.11 -11.03 13.99
N PHE A 458 -24.21 -11.71 14.70
CA PHE A 458 -23.43 -12.83 14.18
C PHE A 458 -24.04 -14.20 14.51
N TYR A 459 -25.21 -14.27 15.16
CA TYR A 459 -25.85 -15.52 15.52
C TYR A 459 -26.08 -16.43 14.30
N GLY A 460 -25.63 -17.67 14.41
CA GLY A 460 -25.66 -18.67 13.34
C GLY A 460 -24.43 -18.66 12.44
N THR A 461 -23.46 -17.76 12.67
CA THR A 461 -22.17 -17.79 11.97
C THR A 461 -21.39 -19.04 12.37
N VAL A 462 -20.87 -19.77 11.38
CA VAL A 462 -19.96 -20.91 11.57
C VAL A 462 -18.60 -20.50 11.04
N LEU A 463 -17.60 -20.47 11.90
CA LEU A 463 -16.23 -20.13 11.54
C LEU A 463 -15.58 -21.27 10.74
N PRO A 464 -14.62 -20.98 9.85
CA PRO A 464 -13.92 -22.00 9.07
C PRO A 464 -13.31 -23.10 9.96
N GLY A 465 -13.62 -24.36 9.64
CA GLY A 465 -13.13 -25.53 10.39
C GLY A 465 -14.03 -26.01 11.55
N ALA A 466 -15.10 -25.29 11.86
CA ALA A 466 -16.07 -25.70 12.88
C ALA A 466 -17.15 -26.65 12.32
N SER A 467 -17.73 -27.48 13.19
CA SER A 467 -18.87 -28.35 12.84
C SER A 467 -20.12 -27.86 13.58
N PRO A 468 -21.20 -27.47 12.86
CA PRO A 468 -22.36 -26.88 13.50
C PRO A 468 -23.13 -27.91 14.35
N SER A 469 -23.53 -27.49 15.54
CA SER A 469 -24.61 -28.13 16.31
C SER A 469 -25.97 -27.64 15.80
N ALA A 470 -27.04 -28.40 16.05
CA ALA A 470 -28.37 -28.11 15.49
C ALA A 470 -28.89 -26.71 15.86
N ALA A 471 -29.23 -25.89 14.85
CA ALA A 471 -29.65 -24.51 15.02
C ALA A 471 -30.94 -24.38 15.86
N THR A 472 -30.83 -23.81 17.06
CA THR A 472 -31.97 -23.25 17.82
C THR A 472 -32.14 -21.76 17.46
N GLY A 473 -33.34 -21.19 17.63
CA GLY A 473 -33.54 -19.75 17.40
C GLY A 473 -32.82 -18.89 18.45
N ALA A 474 -32.37 -17.68 18.07
CA ALA A 474 -31.67 -16.76 18.97
C ALA A 474 -32.53 -16.41 20.21
N PRO A 475 -32.02 -16.58 21.44
CA PRO A 475 -32.71 -16.13 22.65
C PRO A 475 -32.97 -14.61 22.69
N GLU A 476 -34.21 -14.20 22.96
CA GLU A 476 -34.58 -12.80 23.24
C GLU A 476 -33.91 -12.31 24.54
N PRO A 477 -33.47 -11.05 24.63
CA PRO A 477 -32.88 -10.54 25.86
C PRO A 477 -33.96 -10.44 26.95
N MET A 478 -33.68 -10.97 28.13
CA MET A 478 -34.62 -10.96 29.26
C MET A 478 -34.97 -9.51 29.64
N SER A 479 -36.22 -9.13 29.38
CA SER A 479 -36.79 -7.80 29.66
C SER A 479 -36.67 -7.35 31.13
N ALA A 480 -36.34 -8.27 32.04
CA ALA A 480 -36.09 -8.00 33.45
C ALA A 480 -34.74 -7.30 33.72
N LEU A 481 -33.71 -7.52 32.90
CA LEU A 481 -32.40 -6.87 33.06
C LEU A 481 -32.47 -5.38 32.65
N LEU A 482 -33.25 -5.07 31.60
CA LEU A 482 -33.59 -3.72 31.14
C LEU A 482 -34.27 -2.88 32.24
N ALA A 483 -35.14 -3.51 33.03
CA ALA A 483 -35.78 -2.83 34.17
C ALA A 483 -34.80 -2.57 35.33
N ALA A 484 -33.86 -3.49 35.60
CA ALA A 484 -32.89 -3.34 36.69
C ALA A 484 -31.85 -2.25 36.40
N LEU A 485 -31.35 -2.14 35.17
CA LEU A 485 -30.42 -1.08 34.75
C LEU A 485 -31.08 0.31 34.73
N ALA A 486 -32.33 0.41 34.28
CA ALA A 486 -33.10 1.67 34.36
C ALA A 486 -33.37 2.11 35.81
N CYS A 487 -33.60 1.15 36.73
CA CYS A 487 -33.79 1.45 38.15
C CYS A 487 -32.50 1.88 38.86
N LEU A 488 -31.33 1.36 38.47
CA LEU A 488 -30.04 1.78 39.04
C LEU A 488 -29.64 3.19 38.56
N ALA A 489 -29.92 3.55 37.30
CA ALA A 489 -29.71 4.91 36.79
C ALA A 489 -30.66 5.94 37.43
N ALA A 490 -31.93 5.56 37.68
CA ALA A 490 -32.91 6.41 38.35
C ALA A 490 -32.65 6.54 39.88
N GLY A 491 -32.03 5.55 40.51
CA GLY A 491 -31.70 5.55 41.94
C GLY A 491 -30.57 6.51 42.33
N ALA A 492 -29.65 6.80 41.41
CA ALA A 492 -28.54 7.73 41.65
C ALA A 492 -28.95 9.22 41.56
N GLY A 493 -30.09 9.54 40.93
CA GLY A 493 -30.56 10.92 40.73
C GLY A 493 -31.38 11.53 41.88
N ASN A 494 -31.84 10.74 42.85
CA ASN A 494 -32.84 11.19 43.85
C ASN A 494 -32.31 11.38 45.29
N ARG A 495 -30.99 11.36 45.52
CA ARG A 495 -30.41 11.73 46.83
C ARG A 495 -29.82 13.13 46.84
N ARG A 496 -30.67 14.14 46.75
CA ARG A 496 -30.47 15.47 47.35
C ARG A 496 -31.79 16.22 47.29
N TRP A 497 -32.06 17.02 48.31
CA TRP A 497 -33.31 17.76 48.60
C TRP A 497 -34.35 16.98 49.40
N HIS A 498 -34.12 16.86 50.71
CA HIS A 498 -35.01 17.36 51.77
C HIS A 498 -34.40 16.97 53.13
N ASP A 499 -33.81 17.93 53.84
CA ASP A 499 -34.27 18.30 55.18
C ASP A 499 -33.40 19.44 55.77
N ARG A 500 -34.05 20.15 56.69
CA ARG A 500 -33.76 21.46 57.28
C ARG A 500 -32.41 21.62 57.96
#